data_AF-B9TFE0-F1
#
_entry.id   AF-B9TFE0-F1
#
_cell.length_a   1.000
_cell.length_b   1.000
_cell.length_c   1.000
_cell.angle_alpha   90.00
_cell.angle_beta   90.00
_cell.angle_gamma   90.00
#
_symmetry.space_group_name_H-M   'P 1'
#
loop_
_entity.id
_entity.type
_entity.pdbx_description
1 polymer ?
#
loop_
_entity_poly.entity_id
_entity_poly.type
_entity_poly.pdbx_seq_one_letter_code
_entity_poly.pdbx_strand_id
1 'polypeptide(L)'
;MPMPTVERGSTWKKWDLHVHTPESLVHHYPGEKEAAWQAFLADLEALPSEFKVLGVNDYLFVDGYERMLREKRSGRLANIDLLLPVVELRMEKFGGILEKGEDGQYTSSPWSRINLHVIFDEVDPALIREQFMPAISRRYTLVPGAAGQWGGVITRENLIAL
;
A
#
# COMPACT_ATOMS: atom_id res chain seq x y z
N MET A 1 50.06 -13.96 -2.55
CA MET A 1 48.99 -14.97 -2.52
C MET A 1 47.66 -14.23 -2.70
N PRO A 2 46.73 -14.69 -3.55
CA PRO A 2 45.39 -14.11 -3.59
C PRO A 2 44.72 -14.38 -2.24
N MET A 3 44.07 -13.36 -1.66
CA MET A 3 43.26 -13.59 -0.46
C MET A 3 42.09 -14.51 -0.82
N PRO A 4 41.71 -15.46 0.06
CA PRO A 4 40.55 -16.29 -0.21
C PRO A 4 39.31 -15.39 -0.29
N THR A 5 38.56 -15.52 -1.37
CA THR A 5 37.22 -14.96 -1.50
C THR A 5 36.36 -15.63 -0.44
N VAL A 6 36.11 -14.91 0.65
CA VAL A 6 35.10 -15.31 1.64
C VAL A 6 33.76 -15.13 0.95
N GLU A 7 33.14 -16.21 0.53
CA GLU A 7 31.73 -16.18 0.13
C GLU A 7 30.93 -15.69 1.34
N ARG A 8 30.30 -14.52 1.18
CA ARG A 8 29.39 -14.01 2.20
C ARG A 8 28.24 -15.01 2.33
N GLY A 9 28.07 -15.60 3.51
CA GLY A 9 26.88 -16.35 3.87
C GLY A 9 25.64 -15.44 3.99
N SER A 10 24.60 -15.92 4.66
CA SER A 10 23.36 -15.15 4.88
C SER A 10 23.65 -13.80 5.54
N THR A 11 22.99 -12.74 5.06
CA THR A 11 23.09 -11.40 5.63
C THR A 11 21.73 -10.92 6.12
N TRP A 12 21.73 -10.11 7.18
CA TRP A 12 20.53 -9.46 7.70
C TRP A 12 20.39 -8.07 7.11
N LYS A 13 19.18 -7.72 6.66
CA LYS A 13 18.80 -6.40 6.15
C LYS A 13 17.50 -5.94 6.80
N LYS A 14 17.28 -4.63 6.86
CA LYS A 14 16.01 -4.04 7.28
C LYS A 14 15.08 -3.88 6.08
N TRP A 15 13.83 -4.26 6.32
CA TRP A 15 12.75 -4.25 5.36
C TRP A 15 11.63 -3.42 5.98
N ASP A 16 11.26 -2.32 5.34
CA ASP A 16 10.08 -1.55 5.72
C ASP A 16 8.99 -1.79 4.68
N LEU A 17 8.01 -2.62 5.04
CA LEU A 17 6.98 -3.08 4.11
C LEU A 17 5.70 -2.24 4.18
N HIS A 18 5.75 -1.04 4.78
CA HIS A 18 4.58 -0.20 4.97
C HIS A 18 4.91 1.29 4.78
N VAL A 19 5.34 1.64 3.56
CA VAL A 19 5.68 3.02 3.19
C VAL A 19 4.61 3.61 2.27
N HIS A 20 3.91 4.63 2.73
CA HIS A 20 3.04 5.45 1.87
C HIS A 20 3.85 6.47 1.08
N THR A 21 3.42 6.82 -0.13
CA THR A 21 4.08 7.84 -0.97
C THR A 21 3.21 9.09 -1.11
N PRO A 22 3.72 10.17 -1.73
CA PRO A 22 2.89 11.30 -2.12
C PRO A 22 1.84 11.01 -3.21
N GLU A 23 1.71 9.77 -3.70
CA GLU A 23 0.55 9.34 -4.52
C GLU A 23 -0.59 8.75 -3.67
N SER A 24 -0.36 8.49 -2.39
CA SER A 24 -1.43 8.07 -1.46
C SER A 24 -2.54 9.12 -1.42
N LEU A 25 -3.80 8.67 -1.48
CA LEU A 25 -4.96 9.57 -1.49
C LEU A 25 -5.02 10.53 -0.30
N VAL A 26 -4.56 10.05 0.86
CA VAL A 26 -4.45 10.83 2.09
C VAL A 26 -3.00 10.77 2.54
N HIS A 27 -2.33 11.92 2.49
CA HIS A 27 -0.96 12.07 2.98
C HIS A 27 -0.77 13.47 3.58
N HIS A 28 0.30 13.63 4.35
CA HIS A 28 0.66 14.91 4.98
C HIS A 28 2.05 15.39 4.56
N TYR A 29 2.55 14.94 3.40
CA TYR A 29 3.77 15.50 2.82
C TYR A 29 3.60 17.00 2.56
N PRO A 30 4.57 17.84 2.98
CA PRO A 30 4.49 19.28 2.80
C PRO A 30 4.75 19.69 1.34
N GLY A 31 4.18 20.82 0.95
CA GLY A 31 4.39 21.43 -0.37
C GLY A 31 3.54 20.83 -1.48
N GLU A 32 3.76 21.35 -2.69
CA GLU A 32 3.13 20.82 -3.91
C GLU A 32 3.61 19.41 -4.22
N LYS A 33 2.82 18.66 -4.98
CA LYS A 33 3.05 17.24 -5.28
C LYS A 33 4.49 16.91 -5.69
N GLU A 34 5.07 17.70 -6.60
CA GLU A 34 6.42 17.43 -7.07
C GLU A 34 7.49 17.75 -6.01
N ALA A 35 7.32 18.82 -5.24
CA ALA A 35 8.22 19.14 -4.14
C ALA A 35 8.17 18.05 -3.05
N ALA A 36 6.97 17.56 -2.73
CA ALA A 36 6.77 16.43 -1.83
C ALA A 36 7.50 15.17 -2.32
N TRP A 37 7.40 14.86 -3.62
CA TRP A 37 8.12 13.74 -4.22
C TRP A 37 9.65 13.89 -4.18
N GLN A 38 10.17 15.08 -4.47
CA GLN A 38 11.61 15.31 -4.39
C GLN A 38 12.14 15.16 -2.97
N ALA A 39 11.42 15.70 -1.97
CA ALA A 39 11.76 15.53 -0.57
C ALA A 39 11.68 14.06 -0.13
N PHE A 40 10.58 13.37 -0.46
CA PHE A 40 10.39 11.96 -0.15
C PHE A 40 11.51 11.07 -0.70
N LEU A 41 11.87 11.23 -1.97
CA LEU A 41 12.94 10.45 -2.58
C LEU A 41 14.31 10.77 -1.96
N ALA A 42 14.57 12.05 -1.63
CA ALA A 42 15.81 12.44 -0.96
C ALA A 42 15.93 11.81 0.43
N ASP A 43 14.83 11.76 1.20
CA ASP A 43 14.79 11.10 2.50
C ASP A 43 15.05 9.59 2.37
N LEU A 44 14.46 8.93 1.36
CA LEU A 44 14.71 7.51 1.08
C LEU A 44 16.18 7.25 0.69
N GLU A 45 16.80 8.13 -0.09
CA GLU A 45 18.22 8.02 -0.48
C GLU A 45 19.17 8.24 0.70
N ALA A 46 18.74 9.00 1.71
CA ALA A 46 19.47 9.25 2.95
C ALA A 46 19.30 8.14 4.01
N LEU A 47 18.45 7.13 3.76
CA LEU A 47 18.24 6.04 4.72
C LEU A 47 19.55 5.29 5.02
N PRO A 48 19.73 4.81 6.28
CA PRO A 48 20.86 3.98 6.64
C PRO A 48 21.02 2.76 5.73
N SER A 49 22.27 2.39 5.42
CA SER A 49 22.59 1.38 4.41
C SER A 49 22.03 -0.03 4.68
N GLU A 50 21.56 -0.31 5.90
CA GLU A 50 20.89 -1.56 6.21
C GLU A 50 19.44 -1.65 5.72
N PHE A 51 18.78 -0.52 5.42
CA PHE A 51 17.44 -0.50 4.82
C PHE A 51 17.53 -0.80 3.34
N LYS A 52 17.13 -2.02 2.95
CA LYS A 52 17.33 -2.51 1.59
C LYS A 52 16.06 -2.84 0.84
N VAL A 53 14.94 -3.02 1.55
CA VAL A 53 13.68 -3.36 0.91
C VAL A 53 12.60 -2.43 1.41
N LEU A 54 11.83 -1.87 0.48
CA LEU A 54 10.68 -1.04 0.76
C LEU A 54 9.42 -1.63 0.12
N GLY A 55 8.36 -1.76 0.91
CA GLY A 55 7.01 -2.05 0.45
C GLY A 55 6.24 -0.74 0.28
N VAL A 56 5.78 -0.47 -0.95
CA VAL A 56 5.07 0.75 -1.31
C VAL A 56 3.56 0.53 -1.17
N ASN A 57 2.98 1.14 -0.14
CA ASN A 57 1.67 0.87 0.44
C ASN A 57 0.59 1.89 0.04
N ASP A 58 0.62 2.45 -1.17
CA ASP A 58 -0.39 3.45 -1.54
C ASP A 58 -1.80 2.84 -1.51
N TYR A 59 -2.74 3.51 -0.85
CA TYR A 59 -4.10 2.99 -0.64
C TYR A 59 -4.76 2.58 -1.95
N LEU A 60 -4.96 1.27 -2.16
CA LEU A 60 -5.61 0.69 -3.34
C LEU A 60 -5.01 1.07 -4.70
N PHE A 61 -3.82 1.63 -4.76
CA PHE A 61 -3.21 2.01 -6.03
C PHE A 61 -1.72 1.71 -6.02
N VAL A 62 -1.14 1.55 -7.20
CA VAL A 62 0.29 1.24 -7.38
C VAL A 62 1.03 2.36 -8.10
N ASP A 63 0.45 3.57 -8.14
CA ASP A 63 1.00 4.70 -8.91
C ASP A 63 2.31 5.22 -8.30
N GLY A 64 2.41 5.30 -6.97
CA GLY A 64 3.67 5.68 -6.31
C GLY A 64 4.74 4.60 -6.46
N TYR A 65 4.35 3.32 -6.44
CA TYR A 65 5.26 2.22 -6.78
C TYR A 65 5.80 2.36 -8.21
N GLU A 66 4.92 2.59 -9.18
CA GLU A 66 5.31 2.77 -10.59
C GLU A 66 6.21 4.00 -10.78
N ARG A 67 5.95 5.09 -10.03
CA ARG A 67 6.86 6.25 -10.00
C ARG A 67 8.22 5.87 -9.42
N MET A 68 8.28 5.26 -8.23
CA MET A 68 9.54 4.86 -7.61
C MET A 68 10.36 3.89 -8.48
N LEU A 69 9.70 2.98 -9.20
CA LEU A 69 10.35 2.12 -10.20
C LEU A 69 11.00 2.93 -11.32
N ARG A 70 10.32 3.97 -11.84
CA ARG A 70 10.89 4.86 -12.87
C ARG A 70 12.09 5.62 -12.34
N GLU A 71 12.02 6.16 -11.13
CA GLU A 71 13.14 6.86 -10.47
C GLU A 71 14.32 5.89 -10.24
N LYS A 72 14.05 4.67 -9.78
CA LYS A 72 15.11 3.66 -9.61
C LYS A 72 15.77 3.30 -10.94
N ARG A 73 15.00 3.17 -12.02
CA ARG A 73 15.52 2.94 -13.38
C ARG A 73 16.30 4.14 -13.95
N SER A 74 16.02 5.36 -13.49
CA SER A 74 16.77 6.57 -13.88
C SER A 74 18.06 6.76 -13.06
N GLY A 75 18.33 5.89 -12.08
CA GLY A 75 19.55 5.89 -11.27
C GLY A 75 19.40 6.39 -9.84
N ARG A 76 18.19 6.79 -9.43
CA ARG A 76 17.88 7.15 -8.03
C ARG A 76 17.70 5.91 -7.16
N LEU A 77 17.61 6.09 -5.85
CA LEU A 77 17.33 5.00 -4.88
C LEU A 77 18.35 3.84 -4.98
N ALA A 78 19.62 4.14 -5.28
CA ALA A 78 20.68 3.15 -5.41
C ALA A 78 21.01 2.43 -4.09
N ASN A 79 20.65 3.03 -2.96
CA ASN A 79 20.79 2.47 -1.62
C ASN A 79 19.72 1.40 -1.30
N ILE A 80 18.59 1.40 -2.01
CA ILE A 80 17.50 0.43 -1.84
C ILE A 80 17.70 -0.70 -2.84
N ASP A 81 17.71 -1.96 -2.41
CA ASP A 81 17.96 -3.10 -3.30
C ASP A 81 16.66 -3.56 -3.99
N LEU A 82 15.53 -3.52 -3.28
CA LEU A 82 14.23 -4.02 -3.77
C LEU A 82 13.07 -3.09 -3.41
N LEU A 83 12.17 -2.89 -4.38
CA LEU A 83 10.89 -2.21 -4.19
C LEU A 83 9.78 -3.21 -4.46
N LEU A 84 8.86 -3.36 -3.51
CA LEU A 84 7.71 -4.25 -3.62
C LEU A 84 6.42 -3.41 -3.66
N PRO A 85 5.51 -3.63 -4.63
CA PRO A 85 4.18 -3.05 -4.56
C PRO A 85 3.38 -3.77 -3.48
N VAL A 86 2.69 -3.00 -2.65
CA VAL A 86 1.81 -3.51 -1.62
C VAL A 86 0.45 -2.86 -1.74
N VAL A 87 -0.56 -3.68 -1.98
CA VAL A 87 -1.95 -3.22 -2.00
C VAL A 87 -2.51 -3.32 -0.60
N GLU A 88 -2.78 -2.15 0.01
CA GLU A 88 -3.47 -2.05 1.29
C GLU A 88 -5.00 -2.00 1.10
N LEU A 89 -5.68 -2.98 1.71
CA LEU A 89 -7.13 -3.11 1.71
C LEU A 89 -7.67 -2.85 3.12
N ARG A 90 -8.33 -1.71 3.32
CA ARG A 90 -9.06 -1.42 4.56
C ARG A 90 -10.39 -2.16 4.60
N MET A 91 -10.50 -3.20 5.42
CA MET A 91 -11.69 -4.09 5.40
C MET A 91 -12.98 -3.38 5.78
N GLU A 92 -12.95 -2.24 6.46
CA GLU A 92 -14.15 -1.40 6.62
C GLU A 92 -14.83 -1.06 5.28
N LYS A 93 -14.08 -1.00 4.17
CA LYS A 93 -14.61 -0.69 2.84
C LYS A 93 -14.99 -1.95 2.04
N PHE A 94 -14.56 -3.15 2.46
CA PHE A 94 -14.64 -4.39 1.68
C PHE A 94 -15.32 -5.56 2.40
N GLY A 95 -15.30 -5.59 3.73
CA GLY A 95 -15.77 -6.68 4.57
C GLY A 95 -17.13 -6.38 5.21
N GLY A 96 -17.68 -7.39 5.89
CA GLY A 96 -18.89 -7.23 6.68
C GLY A 96 -18.63 -6.30 7.87
N ILE A 97 -19.08 -5.06 7.75
CA ILE A 97 -18.97 -4.04 8.81
C ILE A 97 -20.01 -4.18 9.92
N LEU A 98 -21.03 -5.01 9.69
CA LEU A 98 -22.06 -5.34 10.67
C LEU A 98 -22.19 -6.85 10.81
N GLU A 99 -22.49 -7.30 12.01
CA GLU A 99 -22.88 -8.68 12.32
C GLU A 99 -24.26 -8.69 12.99
N LYS A 100 -25.03 -9.75 12.78
CA LYS A 100 -26.38 -9.89 13.36
C LYS A 100 -26.31 -10.77 14.59
N GLY A 101 -26.67 -10.21 15.75
CA GLY A 101 -26.79 -10.94 17.01
C GLY A 101 -27.97 -11.90 17.03
N GLU A 102 -28.00 -12.78 18.04
CA GLU A 102 -29.09 -13.74 18.25
C GLU A 102 -30.45 -13.05 18.51
N ASP A 103 -30.42 -11.84 19.07
CA ASP A 103 -31.59 -10.98 19.29
C ASP A 103 -32.08 -10.28 18.00
N GLY A 104 -31.40 -10.51 16.88
CA GLY A 104 -31.70 -9.95 15.59
C GLY A 104 -31.20 -8.52 15.38
N GLN A 105 -30.53 -7.92 16.38
CA GLN A 105 -29.93 -6.60 16.26
C GLN A 105 -28.60 -6.67 15.51
N TYR A 106 -28.26 -5.57 14.83
CA TYR A 106 -26.98 -5.44 14.14
C TYR A 106 -25.99 -4.65 14.98
N THR A 107 -24.80 -5.19 15.15
CA THR A 107 -23.67 -4.55 15.85
C THR A 107 -22.48 -4.39 14.93
N SER A 108 -21.55 -3.50 15.30
CA SER A 108 -20.30 -3.34 14.55
C SER A 108 -19.49 -4.63 14.59
N SER A 109 -19.07 -5.07 13.41
CA SER A 109 -18.27 -6.28 13.24
C SER A 109 -16.78 -6.00 13.52
N PRO A 110 -16.06 -6.91 14.20
CA PRO A 110 -14.61 -6.80 14.37
C PRO A 110 -13.83 -6.70 13.06
N TRP A 111 -14.39 -7.20 11.95
CA TRP A 111 -13.78 -7.12 10.61
C TRP A 111 -13.57 -5.68 10.14
N SER A 112 -14.33 -4.71 10.66
CA SER A 112 -14.12 -3.28 10.37
C SER A 112 -12.76 -2.76 10.82
N ARG A 113 -12.05 -3.49 11.70
CA ARG A 113 -10.77 -3.06 12.30
C ARG A 113 -9.56 -3.79 11.74
N ILE A 114 -9.72 -4.52 10.63
CA ILE A 114 -8.67 -5.31 10.00
C ILE A 114 -8.25 -4.65 8.69
N ASN A 115 -6.94 -4.53 8.47
CA ASN A 115 -6.38 -4.18 7.16
C ASN A 115 -5.66 -5.42 6.59
N LEU A 116 -5.85 -5.67 5.31
CA LEU A 116 -5.14 -6.72 4.58
C LEU A 116 -4.10 -6.08 3.66
N HIS A 117 -2.85 -6.55 3.74
CA HIS A 117 -1.78 -6.14 2.83
C HIS A 117 -1.46 -7.30 1.89
N VAL A 118 -1.54 -7.06 0.59
CA VAL A 118 -1.14 -8.02 -0.44
C VAL A 118 0.13 -7.51 -1.08
N ILE A 119 1.22 -8.25 -0.88
CA ILE A 119 2.54 -7.94 -1.41
C ILE A 119 2.72 -8.75 -2.70
N PHE A 120 3.12 -8.08 -3.78
CA PHE A 120 3.52 -8.75 -5.01
C PHE A 120 5.02 -8.64 -5.18
N ASP A 121 5.60 -9.60 -5.92
CA ASP A 121 7.00 -9.58 -6.33
C ASP A 121 7.07 -9.95 -7.81
N GLU A 122 7.96 -9.30 -8.54
CA GLU A 122 8.15 -9.49 -9.99
C GLU A 122 6.86 -9.36 -10.83
N VAL A 123 5.92 -8.51 -10.42
CA VAL A 123 4.66 -8.23 -11.15
C VAL A 123 4.64 -6.82 -11.71
N ASP A 124 4.25 -6.67 -12.98
CA ASP A 124 4.06 -5.36 -13.60
C ASP A 124 2.91 -4.58 -12.89
N PRO A 125 3.10 -3.29 -12.54
CA PRO A 125 2.05 -2.47 -11.95
C PRO A 125 0.72 -2.48 -12.74
N ALA A 126 0.79 -2.55 -14.07
CA ALA A 126 -0.39 -2.61 -14.92
C ALA A 126 -1.18 -3.91 -14.68
N LEU A 127 -0.51 -5.05 -14.47
CA LEU A 127 -1.19 -6.32 -14.18
C LEU A 127 -1.93 -6.25 -12.84
N ILE A 128 -1.32 -5.66 -11.81
CA ILE A 128 -1.98 -5.44 -10.52
C ILE A 128 -3.23 -4.58 -10.74
N ARG A 129 -3.08 -3.45 -11.45
CA ARG A 129 -4.15 -2.48 -11.72
C ARG A 129 -5.30 -3.06 -12.54
N GLU A 130 -5.00 -3.87 -13.54
CA GLU A 130 -5.97 -4.33 -14.55
C GLU A 130 -6.56 -5.70 -14.24
N GLN A 131 -5.87 -6.54 -13.48
CA GLN A 131 -6.30 -7.91 -13.19
C GLN A 131 -6.61 -8.14 -11.72
N PHE A 132 -5.74 -7.68 -10.81
CA PHE A 132 -5.95 -7.90 -9.38
C PHE A 132 -7.02 -6.96 -8.81
N MET A 133 -6.87 -5.65 -9.02
CA MET A 133 -7.78 -4.66 -8.44
C MET A 133 -9.23 -4.82 -8.89
N PRO A 134 -9.54 -5.05 -10.18
CA PRO A 134 -10.93 -5.21 -10.63
C PRO A 134 -11.55 -6.52 -10.15
N ALA A 135 -10.73 -7.54 -9.85
CA ALA A 135 -11.21 -8.81 -9.28
C ALA A 135 -11.62 -8.69 -7.81
N ILE A 136 -11.26 -7.61 -7.11
CA ILE A 136 -11.72 -7.32 -5.75
C ILE A 136 -13.18 -6.87 -5.81
N SER A 137 -14.07 -7.85 -5.93
CA SER A 137 -15.52 -7.64 -5.97
C SER A 137 -16.09 -7.43 -4.57
N ARG A 138 -17.19 -6.69 -4.50
CA ARG A 138 -17.89 -6.40 -3.25
C ARG A 138 -19.32 -6.88 -3.32
N ARG A 139 -19.84 -7.33 -2.18
CA ARG A 139 -21.25 -7.64 -2.00
C ARG A 139 -21.77 -6.82 -0.84
N TYR A 140 -22.85 -6.09 -1.08
CA TYR A 140 -23.52 -5.29 -0.06
C TYR A 140 -24.89 -5.87 0.24
N THR A 141 -25.25 -5.84 1.53
CA THR A 141 -26.61 -6.09 2.00
C THR A 141 -27.01 -4.90 2.85
N LEU A 142 -28.04 -4.18 2.43
CA LEU A 142 -28.53 -3.01 3.17
C LEU A 142 -29.42 -3.47 4.33
N VAL A 143 -29.22 -2.84 5.49
CA VAL A 143 -29.99 -3.12 6.71
C VAL A 143 -30.77 -1.85 7.10
N PRO A 144 -32.09 -1.95 7.35
CA PRO A 144 -32.87 -0.80 7.82
C PRO A 144 -32.30 -0.19 9.09
N GLY A 145 -32.18 1.14 9.15
CA GLY A 145 -31.70 1.86 10.33
C GLY A 145 -30.17 1.90 10.51
N ALA A 146 -29.39 1.31 9.60
CA ALA A 146 -27.93 1.48 9.62
C ALA A 146 -27.56 2.96 9.34
N ALA A 147 -26.81 3.57 10.25
CA ALA A 147 -26.27 4.92 10.07
C ALA A 147 -24.99 4.87 9.21
N GLY A 148 -24.89 5.73 8.19
CA GLY A 148 -23.70 5.89 7.35
C GLY A 148 -23.99 6.48 5.97
N GLN A 149 -22.98 7.08 5.34
CA GLN A 149 -23.04 7.49 3.93
C GLN A 149 -22.48 6.37 3.05
N TRP A 150 -23.20 6.03 1.98
CA TRP A 150 -22.78 5.01 1.02
C TRP A 150 -22.28 5.69 -0.26
N GLY A 151 -21.00 5.49 -0.59
CA GLY A 151 -20.39 6.01 -1.82
C GLY A 151 -20.62 5.15 -3.07
N GLY A 152 -21.07 3.89 -2.90
CA GLY A 152 -21.22 2.97 -4.04
C GLY A 152 -19.94 2.21 -4.40
N VAL A 153 -19.46 2.43 -5.63
CA VAL A 153 -18.32 1.71 -6.24
C VAL A 153 -17.00 2.21 -5.65
N ILE A 154 -15.92 1.43 -5.74
CA ILE A 154 -14.57 1.92 -5.42
C ILE A 154 -14.18 2.96 -6.44
N THR A 155 -14.11 4.21 -6.02
CA THR A 155 -13.48 5.27 -6.78
C THR A 155 -12.51 6.01 -5.86
N ARG A 156 -11.59 6.80 -6.42
CA ARG A 156 -10.69 7.63 -5.61
C ARG A 156 -11.49 8.56 -4.69
N GLU A 157 -12.57 9.15 -5.20
CA GLU A 157 -13.45 10.05 -4.45
C GLU A 157 -14.08 9.34 -3.25
N ASN A 158 -14.60 8.12 -3.43
CA ASN A 158 -15.24 7.35 -2.37
C ASN A 158 -14.27 6.82 -1.30
N LEU A 159 -12.98 6.76 -1.62
CA LEU A 159 -11.92 6.41 -0.67
C LEU A 159 -11.44 7.61 0.14
N ILE A 160 -11.58 8.83 -0.39
CA ILE A 160 -11.24 10.08 0.29
C ILE A 160 -12.38 10.56 1.19
N ALA A 161 -13.64 10.41 0.75
CA ALA A 161 -14.80 11.11 1.32
C ALA A 161 -15.43 10.50 2.59
N LEU A 162 -14.76 9.59 3.31
CA LEU A 162 -15.36 8.87 4.45
C LEU A 162 -14.39 8.71 5.62
#